data_AF-A0AA42LES3-F1
#
_entry.id   AF-A0AA42LES3-F1
#
_cell.length_a   1.000
_cell.length_b   1.000
_cell.length_c   1.000
_cell.angle_alpha   90.00
_cell.angle_beta   90.00
_cell.angle_gamma   90.00
#
_symmetry.space_group_name_H-M   'P 1'
#
loop_
_entity.id
_entity.type
_entity.pdbx_description
1 polymer ?
#
loop_
_entity_poly.entity_id
_entity_poly.type
_entity_poly.pdbx_seq_one_letter_code
_entity_poly.pdbx_strand_id
1 'polypeptide(L)'
;MEIQNEKEAFERLPLAELAIKSEFVFYNEETNSYWPNGDFCPSDAPETMNFAWEAWQAATTQAVPKGFVLVPQESLKVALFWMHEDIDPWQMGGDSFADLYEHKPILEKALVESQEPTND
;
A
#
# COMPACT_ATOMS: atom_id res chain seq x y z
N MET A 1 -7.41 -2.57 9.13
CA MET A 1 -6.28 -3.48 8.87
C MET A 1 -5.22 -2.77 8.05
N GLU A 2 -5.55 -2.21 6.88
CA GLU A 2 -4.60 -1.39 6.09
C GLU A 2 -4.11 -0.15 6.85
N ILE A 3 -5.02 0.65 7.44
CA ILE A 3 -4.62 1.84 8.19
C ILE A 3 -3.77 1.55 9.43
N GLN A 4 -3.96 0.38 10.05
CA GLN A 4 -3.20 -0.06 11.21
C GLN A 4 -1.78 -0.46 10.80
N ASN A 5 -1.63 -1.16 9.68
CA ASN A 5 -0.31 -1.50 9.13
C ASN A 5 0.46 -0.24 8.68
N GLU A 6 -0.23 0.70 8.05
CA GLU A 6 0.34 2.00 7.65
C GLU A 6 0.78 2.83 8.86
N LYS A 7 -0.04 2.86 9.92
CA LYS A 7 0.30 3.50 11.17
C LYS A 7 1.56 2.88 11.78
N GLU A 8 1.59 1.55 11.91
CA GLU A 8 2.75 0.84 12.47
C GLU A 8 4.04 1.08 11.66
N ALA A 9 3.93 1.22 10.34
CA ALA A 9 5.07 1.57 9.48
C ALA A 9 5.53 3.02 9.72
N PHE A 10 4.60 3.97 9.79
CA PHE A 10 4.88 5.37 10.09
C PHE A 10 5.50 5.54 11.49
N GLU A 11 4.97 4.87 12.51
CA GLU A 11 5.44 4.97 13.90
C GLU A 11 6.85 4.40 14.12
N ARG A 12 7.38 3.62 13.16
CA ARG A 12 8.79 3.17 13.16
C ARG A 12 9.76 4.20 12.58
N LEU A 13 9.28 5.31 12.02
CA LEU A 13 10.16 6.38 11.56
C LEU A 13 10.85 7.04 12.77
N PRO A 14 12.14 7.41 12.69
CA PRO A 14 12.89 7.91 13.84
C PRO A 14 12.24 9.10 14.57
N LEU A 15 11.60 10.01 13.83
CA LEU A 15 10.90 11.17 14.40
C LEU A 15 9.57 10.77 15.09
N ALA A 16 8.81 9.87 14.47
CA ALA A 16 7.56 9.36 15.04
C ALA A 16 7.84 8.55 16.30
N GLU A 17 8.80 7.62 16.22
CA GLU A 17 9.24 6.80 17.35
C GLU A 17 9.73 7.66 18.52
N LEU A 18 10.48 8.73 18.25
CA LEU A 18 10.95 9.65 19.28
C LEU A 18 9.79 10.33 20.01
N ALA A 19 8.84 10.93 19.28
CA ALA A 19 7.75 11.66 19.91
C ALA A 19 6.81 10.75 20.72
N ILE A 20 6.62 9.51 20.25
CA ILE A 20 5.82 8.49 20.94
C ILE A 20 6.55 8.00 22.20
N LYS A 21 7.85 7.66 22.10
CA LYS A 21 8.65 7.22 23.26
C LYS A 21 8.86 8.31 24.30
N SER A 22 8.94 9.57 23.87
CA SER A 22 8.98 10.72 24.76
C SER A 22 7.61 11.06 25.35
N GLU A 23 6.57 10.28 25.02
CA GLU A 23 5.20 10.47 25.50
C GLU A 23 4.69 11.89 25.23
N PHE A 24 5.13 12.54 24.14
CA PHE A 24 4.65 13.87 23.76
C PHE A 24 3.29 13.79 23.08
N VAL A 25 3.05 12.71 22.34
CA VAL A 25 1.82 12.52 21.58
C VAL A 25 1.27 11.11 21.77
N PHE A 26 -0.04 10.96 21.62
CA PHE A 26 -0.71 9.67 21.51
C PHE A 26 -1.57 9.66 20.26
N TYR A 27 -1.78 8.47 19.69
CA TYR A 27 -2.66 8.31 18.54
C TYR A 27 -4.12 8.18 18.98
N ASN A 28 -4.99 9.04 18.45
CA ASN A 28 -6.43 9.00 18.66
C ASN A 28 -7.09 8.30 17.46
N GLU A 29 -7.51 7.04 17.67
CA GLU A 29 -8.16 6.19 16.67
C GLU A 29 -9.51 6.78 16.17
N GLU A 30 -10.25 7.51 17.01
CA GLU A 30 -11.56 8.07 16.62
C GLU A 30 -11.43 9.21 15.61
N THR A 31 -10.35 9.96 15.70
CA THR A 31 -10.07 11.12 14.83
C THR A 31 -8.98 10.84 13.82
N ASN A 32 -8.37 9.65 13.86
CA ASN A 32 -7.27 9.25 12.98
C ASN A 32 -6.09 10.23 13.00
N SER A 33 -5.76 10.77 14.19
CA SER A 33 -4.80 11.86 14.36
C SER A 33 -4.03 11.75 15.68
N TYR A 34 -2.87 12.41 15.76
CA TYR A 34 -2.02 12.48 16.95
C TYR A 34 -2.40 13.67 17.84
N TRP A 35 -2.58 13.39 19.14
CA TRP A 35 -2.99 14.36 20.14
C TRP A 35 -1.88 14.55 21.18
N PRO A 36 -1.78 15.73 21.82
CA PRO A 36 -0.79 15.95 22.86
C PRO A 36 -1.07 15.07 24.07
N ASN A 37 -0.03 14.48 24.64
CA ASN A 37 -0.13 13.69 25.86
C ASN A 37 0.34 14.53 27.06
N GLY A 38 -0.64 15.03 27.84
CA GLY A 38 -0.42 15.77 29.08
C GLY A 38 0.08 17.21 28.95
N ASP A 39 0.41 17.81 30.10
CA ASP A 39 0.77 19.23 30.24
C ASP A 39 2.17 19.58 29.70
N PHE A 40 3.02 18.56 29.44
CA PHE A 40 4.38 18.73 28.94
C PHE A 40 4.52 18.12 27.55
N CYS A 41 3.97 18.81 26.56
CA CYS A 41 4.14 18.54 25.15
C CYS A 41 4.81 19.76 24.51
N PRO A 42 5.92 19.60 23.76
CA PRO A 42 6.39 20.68 22.89
C PRO A 42 5.22 21.14 22.01
N SER A 43 4.99 22.45 21.96
CA SER A 43 3.74 23.01 21.39
C SER A 43 3.48 22.56 19.95
N ASP A 44 4.52 22.21 19.22
CA ASP A 44 4.51 21.81 17.81
C ASP A 44 4.56 20.30 17.59
N ALA A 45 4.76 19.48 18.62
CA ALA A 45 4.86 18.02 18.47
C ALA A 45 3.61 17.37 17.84
N PRO A 46 2.36 17.64 18.29
CA PRO A 46 1.17 17.04 17.67
C PRO A 46 0.93 17.58 16.26
N GLU A 47 1.19 18.86 16.01
CA GLU A 47 1.04 19.47 14.69
C GLU A 47 2.04 18.88 13.69
N THR A 48 3.30 18.75 14.09
CA THR A 48 4.37 18.13 13.28
C THR A 48 4.05 16.67 12.99
N MET A 49 3.56 15.93 14.00
CA MET A 49 3.20 14.53 13.84
C MET A 49 2.03 14.36 12.86
N ASN A 50 0.98 15.17 13.00
CA ASN A 50 -0.16 15.12 12.10
C ASN A 50 0.22 15.51 10.66
N PHE A 51 1.03 16.55 10.48
CA PHE A 51 1.53 16.92 9.16
C PHE A 51 2.32 15.78 8.50
N ALA A 52 3.22 15.15 9.26
CA ALA A 52 4.00 14.02 8.77
C ALA A 52 3.12 12.79 8.47
N TRP A 53 2.10 12.53 9.29
CA TRP A 53 1.14 11.45 9.10
C TRP A 53 0.27 11.64 7.85
N GLU A 54 -0.26 12.85 7.64
CA GLU A 54 -1.00 13.21 6.44
C GLU A 54 -0.12 13.08 5.18
N ALA A 55 1.14 13.54 5.25
CA ALA A 55 2.08 13.40 4.15
C ALA A 55 2.41 11.93 3.85
N TRP A 56 2.57 11.10 4.88
CA TRP A 56 2.75 9.65 4.75
C TRP A 56 1.55 9.02 4.04
N GLN A 57 0.34 9.27 4.56
CA GLN A 57 -0.90 8.75 3.97
C GLN A 57 -1.08 9.21 2.52
N ALA A 58 -0.77 10.46 2.20
CA ALA A 58 -0.82 10.97 0.84
C ALA A 58 0.20 10.27 -0.08
N ALA A 59 1.42 10.03 0.40
CA ALA A 59 2.45 9.33 -0.35
C ALA A 59 2.10 7.85 -0.59
N THR A 60 1.56 7.16 0.41
CA THR A 60 1.17 5.76 0.30
C THR A 60 -0.11 5.58 -0.52
N THR A 61 -1.03 6.55 -0.47
CA THR A 61 -2.22 6.59 -1.34
C THR A 61 -1.86 6.92 -2.80
N GLN A 62 -0.84 7.77 -3.04
CA GLN A 62 -0.39 8.11 -4.40
C GLN A 62 0.41 7.00 -5.10
N ALA A 63 0.83 5.95 -4.38
CA ALA A 63 1.53 4.83 -5.01
C ALA A 63 0.66 4.07 -6.03
N VAL A 64 -0.68 4.19 -5.95
CA VAL A 64 -1.62 3.52 -6.86
C VAL A 64 -2.56 4.55 -7.49
N PRO A 65 -2.34 4.94 -8.76
CA PRO A 65 -3.23 5.87 -9.44
C PRO A 65 -4.68 5.36 -9.49
N LYS A 66 -5.66 6.27 -9.50
CA LYS A 66 -7.08 5.90 -9.60
C LYS A 66 -7.32 5.04 -10.84
N GLY A 67 -7.97 3.88 -10.65
CA GLY A 67 -8.22 2.90 -11.72
C GLY A 67 -7.16 1.81 -11.84
N PHE A 68 -6.10 1.87 -11.03
CA PHE A 68 -5.08 0.82 -10.91
C PHE A 68 -5.23 0.09 -9.58
N VAL A 69 -4.68 -1.12 -9.52
CA VAL A 69 -4.65 -1.95 -8.31
C VAL A 69 -3.26 -2.57 -8.19
N LEU A 70 -2.73 -2.62 -6.95
CA LEU A 70 -1.53 -3.40 -6.66
C LEU A 70 -1.92 -4.86 -6.50
N VAL A 71 -1.24 -5.73 -7.24
CA VAL A 71 -1.38 -7.17 -7.14
C VAL A 71 -0.06 -7.79 -6.69
N PRO A 72 -0.07 -8.74 -5.74
CA PRO A 72 1.12 -9.52 -5.44
C PRO A 72 1.63 -10.21 -6.71
N GLN A 73 2.96 -10.21 -6.90
CA GLN A 73 3.56 -10.84 -8.08
C GLN A 73 3.18 -12.32 -8.22
N GLU A 74 3.05 -13.05 -7.10
CA GLU A 74 2.59 -14.44 -7.08
C GLU A 74 1.16 -14.60 -7.59
N SER A 75 0.27 -13.65 -7.28
CA SER A 75 -1.10 -13.67 -7.81
C SER A 75 -1.12 -13.47 -9.33
N LEU A 76 -0.24 -12.60 -9.84
CA LEU A 76 -0.07 -12.38 -11.28
C LEU A 76 0.48 -13.64 -11.98
N LYS A 77 1.45 -14.33 -11.37
CA LYS A 77 1.97 -15.61 -11.89
C LYS A 77 0.89 -16.68 -11.98
N VAL A 78 0.05 -16.80 -10.94
CA VAL A 78 -1.08 -17.74 -10.95
C VAL A 78 -2.05 -17.39 -12.09
N ALA A 79 -2.45 -16.12 -12.23
CA ALA A 79 -3.35 -15.71 -13.31
C ALA A 79 -2.79 -16.08 -14.70
N LEU A 80 -1.51 -15.80 -14.95
CA LEU A 80 -0.85 -16.15 -16.21
C LEU A 80 -0.74 -17.67 -16.43
N PHE A 81 -0.51 -18.44 -15.37
CA PHE A 81 -0.50 -19.91 -15.45
C PHE A 81 -1.85 -20.47 -15.94
N TRP A 82 -2.96 -19.89 -15.49
CA TRP A 82 -4.30 -20.28 -15.95
C TRP A 82 -4.61 -19.81 -17.38
N MET A 83 -3.85 -18.87 -17.95
CA MET A 83 -4.02 -18.37 -19.32
C MET A 83 -3.18 -19.16 -20.36
N HIS A 84 -3.05 -20.47 -20.18
CA HIS A 84 -2.34 -21.34 -21.12
C HIS A 84 -3.03 -21.37 -22.49
N GLU A 85 -2.25 -21.46 -23.59
CA GLU A 85 -2.80 -21.39 -24.97
C GLU A 85 -3.77 -22.53 -25.31
N ASP A 86 -3.72 -23.63 -24.55
CA ASP A 86 -4.59 -24.81 -24.74
C ASP A 86 -5.97 -24.67 -24.07
N ILE A 87 -6.20 -23.56 -23.36
CA ILE A 87 -7.48 -23.26 -22.69
C ILE A 87 -8.30 -22.36 -23.61
N ASP A 88 -9.51 -22.79 -23.96
CA ASP A 88 -10.49 -21.89 -24.58
C ASP A 88 -11.13 -21.01 -23.49
N PRO A 89 -10.79 -19.71 -23.44
CA PRO A 89 -11.25 -18.84 -22.36
C PRO A 89 -12.76 -18.60 -22.40
N TRP A 90 -13.41 -18.76 -23.56
CA TRP A 90 -14.86 -18.65 -23.71
C TRP A 90 -15.63 -19.86 -23.15
N GLN A 91 -14.93 -20.97 -22.89
CA GLN A 91 -15.51 -22.18 -22.28
C GLN A 91 -15.30 -22.25 -20.76
N MET A 92 -14.51 -21.33 -20.18
CA MET A 92 -14.16 -21.31 -18.74
C MET A 92 -15.23 -20.67 -17.84
N GLY A 93 -16.45 -20.47 -18.33
CA GLY A 93 -17.62 -20.20 -17.49
C GLY A 93 -17.95 -18.72 -17.22
N GLY A 94 -17.41 -17.79 -18.01
CA GLY A 94 -17.89 -16.40 -18.00
C GLY A 94 -17.05 -15.43 -18.83
N ASP A 95 -17.70 -14.36 -19.30
CA ASP A 95 -17.09 -13.28 -20.10
C ASP A 95 -15.89 -12.63 -19.37
N SER A 96 -15.91 -12.62 -18.03
CA SER A 96 -14.85 -12.01 -17.22
C SER A 96 -13.46 -12.65 -17.37
N PHE A 97 -13.39 -13.95 -17.64
CA PHE A 97 -12.10 -14.61 -17.89
C PHE A 97 -11.64 -14.39 -19.32
N ALA A 98 -12.56 -14.37 -20.29
CA ALA A 98 -12.25 -14.06 -21.68
C ALA A 98 -11.73 -12.62 -21.83
N ASP A 99 -12.40 -11.65 -21.23
CA ASP A 99 -11.96 -10.24 -21.19
C ASP A 99 -10.57 -10.11 -20.55
N LEU A 100 -10.31 -10.83 -19.46
CA LEU A 100 -9.00 -10.84 -18.81
C LEU A 100 -7.91 -11.48 -19.70
N TYR A 101 -8.26 -12.53 -20.45
CA TYR A 101 -7.36 -13.23 -21.36
C TYR A 101 -6.89 -12.32 -22.51
N GLU A 102 -7.74 -11.40 -23.00
CA GLU A 102 -7.34 -10.39 -24.00
C GLU A 102 -6.22 -9.47 -23.49
N HIS A 103 -6.11 -9.29 -22.16
CA HIS A 103 -5.08 -8.50 -21.52
C HIS A 103 -3.80 -9.28 -21.18
N LYS A 104 -3.71 -10.58 -21.51
CA LYS A 104 -2.53 -11.44 -21.23
C LYS A 104 -1.18 -10.78 -21.60
N PRO A 105 -1.00 -10.14 -22.78
CA PRO A 105 0.29 -9.53 -23.13
C PRO A 105 0.71 -8.39 -22.19
N ILE A 106 -0.26 -7.64 -21.66
CA ILE A 106 -0.01 -6.55 -20.70
C ILE A 106 0.40 -7.13 -19.34
N LEU A 107 -0.26 -8.23 -18.93
CA LEU A 107 0.04 -8.93 -17.67
C LEU A 107 1.44 -9.59 -17.70
N GLU A 108 1.83 -10.20 -18.82
CA GLU A 108 3.18 -10.76 -19.02
C GLU A 108 4.25 -9.67 -18.93
N LYS A 109 4.01 -8.53 -19.60
CA LYS A 109 4.92 -7.38 -19.54
C LYS A 109 5.04 -6.84 -18.11
N ALA A 110 3.93 -6.68 -17.41
CA ALA A 110 3.93 -6.21 -16.02
C ALA A 110 4.71 -7.15 -15.09
N LEU A 111 4.64 -8.47 -15.31
CA LEU A 111 5.40 -9.45 -14.52
C LEU A 111 6.92 -9.35 -14.73
N VAL A 112 7.35 -9.00 -15.95
CA VAL A 112 8.77 -8.78 -16.27
C VAL A 112 9.24 -7.46 -15.67
N GLU A 113 8.47 -6.39 -15.81
CA GLU A 113 8.81 -5.07 -15.28
C GLU A 113 8.80 -5.00 -13.76
N SER A 114 8.03 -5.87 -13.09
CA SER A 114 8.00 -5.93 -11.62
C SER A 114 9.19 -6.68 -11.00
N GLN A 115 10.09 -7.25 -11.80
CA GLN A 115 11.29 -7.90 -11.26
C GLN A 115 12.26 -6.84 -10.74
N GLU A 116 12.78 -7.03 -9.52
CA GLU A 116 13.83 -6.15 -9.00
C GLU A 116 15.04 -6.17 -9.94
N PRO A 117 15.71 -5.02 -10.16
CA PRO A 117 16.94 -5.02 -10.93
C PRO A 117 17.95 -5.95 -10.24
N THR A 118 18.37 -6.99 -10.96
CA THR A 118 19.50 -7.82 -10.55
C THR A 118 20.74 -6.92 -10.58
N ASN A 119 21.10 -6.36 -9.44
CA ASN A 119 22.39 -5.68 -9.26
C ASN A 119 23.48 -6.76 -9.26
N ASP A 120 23.92 -7.17 -10.45
CA ASP A 120 25.18 -7.90 -10.64
C ASP A 120 26.37 -6.94 -10.64
#